data_AF-A0A940ST10-F1
#
_entry.id   AF-A0A940ST10-F1
#
_cell.length_a   1.000
_cell.length_b   1.000
_cell.length_c   1.000
_cell.angle_alpha   90.00
_cell.angle_beta   90.00
_cell.angle_gamma   90.00
#
_symmetry.space_group_name_H-M   'P 1'
#
loop_
_entity.id
_entity.type
_entity.pdbx_description
1 polymer ?
#
loop_
_entity_poly.entity_id
_entity_poly.type
_entity_poly.pdbx_seq_one_letter_code
_entity_poly.pdbx_strand_id
1 'polypeptide(L)'
;GGVMLLLLPLPDVFALSGLVLIGFGCAPIYPCQIHATPVLFGKSRAQAMIGMQMACAYVGTTLMPPLFGVIADHAGLRMFPLFLAFFLVLMALLTERARQRAEFAGAAE
;
A
#
# COMPACT_ATOMS: atom_id res chain seq x y z
N GLY A 1 -2.40 -9.92 9.56
CA GLY A 1 -1.95 -11.28 9.25
C GLY A 1 -0.46 -11.34 8.97
N GLY A 2 -0.04 -11.09 7.73
CA GLY A 2 1.36 -11.29 7.31
C GLY A 2 2.43 -10.45 8.02
N VAL A 3 2.16 -9.17 8.35
CA VAL A 3 3.12 -8.34 9.12
C VAL A 3 3.34 -8.86 10.54
N MET A 4 2.32 -9.46 11.14
CA MET A 4 2.41 -10.03 12.49
C MET A 4 3.24 -11.33 12.51
N LEU A 5 3.21 -12.10 11.41
CA LEU A 5 4.07 -13.28 11.19
C LEU A 5 5.55 -12.90 10.98
N LEU A 6 5.83 -11.76 10.36
CA LEU A 6 7.18 -11.23 10.17
C LEU A 6 7.80 -10.60 11.42
N LEU A 7 6.97 -10.14 12.37
CA LEU A 7 7.41 -9.58 13.66
C LEU A 7 7.78 -10.66 14.70
N LEU A 8 7.37 -11.91 14.48
CA LEU A 8 7.72 -13.02 15.37
C LEU A 8 9.02 -13.69 14.88
N PRO A 9 10.02 -13.96 15.76
CA PRO A 9 11.26 -14.61 15.39
C PRO A 9 11.03 -16.11 15.11
N LEU A 10 10.37 -16.41 14.00
CA LEU A 10 10.02 -17.76 13.54
C LEU A 10 10.94 -18.19 12.38
N PRO A 11 11.03 -19.51 12.09
CA PRO A 11 11.82 -20.06 10.98
C PRO A 11 11.47 -19.42 9.61
N ASP A 12 12.43 -19.40 8.67
CA ASP A 12 12.31 -18.77 7.33
C ASP A 12 11.02 -19.09 6.56
N VAL A 13 10.45 -20.28 6.78
CA VAL A 13 9.17 -20.72 6.18
C VAL A 13 8.00 -19.81 6.57
N PHE A 14 8.00 -19.27 7.80
CA PHE A 14 6.96 -18.35 8.26
C PHE A 14 7.15 -16.91 7.72
N ALA A 15 8.39 -16.49 7.45
CA ALA A 15 8.66 -15.22 6.79
C ALA A 15 8.19 -15.25 5.33
N LEU A 16 8.42 -16.36 4.62
CA LEU A 16 7.92 -16.57 3.26
C LEU A 16 6.39 -16.58 3.21
N SER A 17 5.73 -17.31 4.12
CA SER A 17 4.26 -17.31 4.17
C SER A 17 3.69 -15.94 4.55
N GLY A 18 4.36 -15.20 5.45
CA GLY A 18 4.04 -13.81 5.77
C GLY A 18 4.13 -12.88 4.55
N LEU A 19 5.18 -13.02 3.74
CA LEU A 19 5.37 -12.24 2.51
C LEU A 19 4.30 -12.56 1.45
N VAL A 20 3.98 -13.85 1.26
CA VAL A 20 2.91 -14.28 0.35
C VAL A 20 1.56 -13.72 0.78
N LEU A 21 1.24 -13.76 2.09
CA LEU A 21 0.01 -13.20 2.62
C LEU A 21 -0.08 -11.67 2.45
N ILE A 22 1.04 -10.96 2.58
CA ILE A 22 1.09 -9.50 2.30
C ILE A 22 0.84 -9.24 0.81
N GLY A 23 1.52 -9.96 -0.08
CA GLY A 23 1.33 -9.81 -1.52
C GLY A 23 -0.10 -10.10 -1.97
N PHE A 24 -0.72 -11.15 -1.43
CA PHE A 24 -2.10 -11.51 -1.72
C PHE A 24 -3.11 -10.48 -1.20
N GLY A 25 -2.86 -9.92 -0.01
CA GLY A 25 -3.68 -8.85 0.56
C GLY A 25 -3.56 -7.53 -0.21
N CYS A 26 -2.42 -7.26 -0.84
CA CYS A 26 -2.21 -6.05 -1.64
C CYS A 26 -2.77 -6.14 -3.08
N ALA A 27 -2.94 -7.35 -3.62
CA ALA A 27 -3.39 -7.57 -5.00
C ALA A 27 -4.74 -6.90 -5.38
N PRO A 28 -5.80 -6.91 -4.54
CA PRO A 28 -7.10 -6.35 -4.94
C PRO A 28 -7.19 -4.82 -4.84
N ILE A 29 -6.22 -4.15 -4.19
CA ILE A 29 -6.30 -2.70 -3.91
C ILE A 29 -6.31 -1.89 -5.21
N TYR A 30 -5.42 -2.21 -6.14
CA TYR A 30 -5.28 -1.50 -7.41
C TYR A 30 -6.48 -1.67 -8.36
N PRO A 31 -6.98 -2.89 -8.62
CA PRO A 31 -8.15 -3.09 -9.47
C PRO A 31 -9.43 -2.49 -8.87
N CYS A 32 -9.61 -2.52 -7.55
CA CYS A 32 -10.73 -1.85 -6.89
C CYS A 32 -10.70 -0.33 -7.12
N GLN A 33 -9.52 0.31 -7.06
CA GLN A 33 -9.40 1.74 -7.33
C GLN A 33 -9.64 2.09 -8.80
N ILE A 34 -9.08 1.35 -9.75
CA ILE A 34 -9.31 1.59 -11.19
C ILE A 34 -10.80 1.44 -11.55
N HIS A 35 -11.51 0.47 -10.95
CA HIS A 35 -12.92 0.23 -11.25
C HIS A 35 -13.85 1.26 -10.57
N ALA A 36 -13.44 1.86 -9.46
CA ALA A 36 -14.18 2.93 -8.77
C ALA A 36 -14.00 4.31 -9.45
N THR A 37 -12.82 4.60 -10.00
CA THR A 37 -12.51 5.88 -10.65
C THR A 37 -13.47 6.32 -11.78
N PRO A 38 -13.97 5.44 -12.70
CA PRO A 38 -14.94 5.84 -13.71
C PRO A 38 -16.33 6.13 -13.16
N VAL A 39 -16.71 5.51 -12.03
CA VAL A 39 -18.00 5.72 -11.36
C VAL A 39 -18.03 7.07 -10.63
N LEU A 40 -16.90 7.49 -10.05
CA LEU A 40 -16.80 8.73 -9.26
C LEU A 40 -16.47 10.00 -10.08
N PHE A 41 -15.70 9.89 -11.18
CA PHE A 41 -15.18 11.08 -11.89
C PHE A 41 -15.66 11.24 -13.33
N GLY A 42 -16.43 10.27 -13.84
CA GLY A 42 -16.90 10.24 -15.23
C GLY A 42 -15.80 9.84 -16.23
N LYS A 43 -16.20 9.22 -17.35
CA LYS A 43 -15.30 8.60 -18.35
C LYS A 43 -14.23 9.55 -18.91
N SER A 44 -14.49 10.86 -18.97
CA SER A 44 -13.53 11.84 -19.51
C SER A 44 -12.37 12.17 -18.55
N ARG A 45 -12.58 12.14 -17.22
CA ARG A 45 -11.55 12.46 -16.22
C ARG A 45 -10.91 11.21 -15.61
N ALA A 46 -11.57 10.06 -15.71
CA ALA A 46 -11.10 8.80 -15.15
C ALA A 46 -9.72 8.38 -15.70
N GLN A 47 -9.46 8.58 -17.00
CA GLN A 47 -8.19 8.19 -17.61
C GLN A 47 -7.00 9.02 -17.10
N ALA A 48 -7.19 10.32 -16.87
CA ALA A 48 -6.19 11.20 -16.27
C ALA A 48 -5.93 10.84 -14.79
N MET A 49 -6.98 10.53 -14.03
CA MET A 49 -6.85 10.13 -12.62
C MET A 49 -6.14 8.77 -12.46
N ILE A 50 -6.46 7.79 -13.32
CA ILE A 50 -5.75 6.50 -13.35
C ILE A 50 -4.27 6.72 -13.70
N GLY A 51 -3.97 7.56 -14.70
CA GLY A 51 -2.59 7.91 -15.06
C GLY A 51 -1.81 8.54 -13.91
N MET A 52 -2.44 9.43 -13.13
CA MET A 52 -1.83 10.03 -11.95
C MET A 52 -1.60 9.02 -10.82
N GLN A 53 -2.57 8.14 -10.56
CA GLN A 53 -2.43 7.04 -9.59
C GLN A 53 -1.28 6.09 -9.96
N MET A 54 -1.12 5.78 -11.26
CA MET A 54 -0.02 4.96 -11.78
C MET A 54 1.33 5.66 -11.65
N ALA A 55 1.39 6.95 -11.99
CA ALA A 55 2.61 7.75 -11.83
C ALA A 55 3.07 7.82 -10.37
N CYS A 56 2.16 8.10 -9.43
CA CYS A 56 2.46 8.11 -8.00
C CYS A 56 2.92 6.73 -7.50
N ALA A 57 2.28 5.66 -7.96
CA ALA A 57 2.68 4.29 -7.62
C ALA A 57 4.10 3.99 -8.13
N TYR A 58 4.41 4.32 -9.39
CA TYR A 58 5.73 4.09 -9.96
C TYR A 58 6.81 4.91 -9.28
N VAL A 59 6.58 6.20 -9.04
CA VAL A 59 7.50 7.06 -8.28
C VAL A 59 7.75 6.48 -6.89
N GLY A 60 6.71 6.02 -6.21
CA GLY A 60 6.83 5.34 -4.92
C GLY A 60 7.68 4.06 -5.00
N THR A 61 7.44 3.20 -5.99
CA THR A 61 8.22 1.96 -6.17
C THR A 61 9.66 2.18 -6.59
N THR A 62 9.98 3.29 -7.24
CA THR A 62 11.37 3.65 -7.59
C THR A 62 12.11 4.26 -6.41
N LEU A 63 11.41 5.03 -5.56
CA LEU A 63 11.99 5.67 -4.38
C LEU A 63 12.08 4.74 -3.16
N MET A 64 11.21 3.73 -3.05
CA MET A 64 11.20 2.77 -1.95
C MET A 64 12.51 1.97 -1.80
N PRO A 65 13.06 1.33 -2.86
CA PRO A 65 14.29 0.56 -2.77
C PRO A 65 15.51 1.36 -2.29
N PRO A 66 15.82 2.57 -2.80
CA PRO A 66 16.96 3.35 -2.31
C PRO A 66 16.75 3.85 -0.88
N LEU A 67 15.53 4.25 -0.49
CA LEU A 67 15.20 4.62 0.89
C LEU A 67 15.45 3.45 1.85
N PHE A 68 14.94 2.27 1.51
CA PHE A 68 15.17 1.07 2.31
C PHE A 68 16.65 0.68 2.30
N GLY A 69 17.36 0.82 1.18
CA GLY A 69 18.80 0.55 1.08
C GLY A 69 19.65 1.36 2.05
N VAL A 70 19.40 2.67 2.15
CA VAL A 70 20.10 3.55 3.11
C VAL A 70 19.78 3.17 4.57
N ILE A 71 18.52 2.82 4.84
CA ILE A 71 18.10 2.38 6.20
C ILE A 71 18.72 1.02 6.54
N ALA A 72 18.77 0.09 5.59
CA ALA A 72 19.34 -1.24 5.76
C ALA A 72 20.86 -1.20 5.97
N ASP A 73 21.54 -0.25 5.33
CA ASP A 73 22.98 0.00 5.50
C ASP A 73 23.33 0.41 6.94
N HIS A 74 22.54 1.28 7.56
CA HIS A 74 22.80 1.77 8.93
C HIS A 74 22.25 0.89 10.06
N ALA A 75 21.15 0.16 9.82
CA ALA A 75 20.42 -0.56 10.88
C ALA A 75 20.26 -2.08 10.65
N GLY A 76 20.72 -2.60 9.51
CA GLY A 76 20.62 -4.01 9.14
C GLY A 76 19.20 -4.47 8.77
N LEU A 77 19.07 -5.70 8.26
CA LEU A 77 17.80 -6.27 7.80
C LEU A 77 16.73 -6.40 8.90
N ARG A 78 17.08 -6.24 10.18
CA ARG A 78 16.15 -6.28 11.31
C ARG A 78 15.12 -5.14 11.30
N MET A 79 15.39 -4.04 10.58
CA MET A 79 14.42 -2.95 10.39
C MET A 79 13.38 -3.23 9.29
N PHE A 80 13.57 -4.25 8.45
CA PHE A 80 12.61 -4.60 7.40
C PHE A 80 11.16 -4.80 7.89
N PRO A 81 10.88 -5.59 8.94
CA PRO A 81 9.52 -5.75 9.45
C PRO A 81 8.92 -4.45 10.01
N LEU A 82 9.75 -3.59 10.64
CA LEU A 82 9.30 -2.28 11.14
C LEU A 82 8.98 -1.32 9.99
N PHE A 83 9.80 -1.32 8.94
CA PHE A 83 9.58 -0.54 7.73
C PHE A 83 8.27 -0.95 7.05
N LEU A 84 8.01 -2.24 6.88
CA LEU A 84 6.73 -2.75 6.34
C LEU A 84 5.54 -2.40 7.24
N ALA A 85 5.69 -2.49 8.57
CA ALA A 85 4.64 -2.12 9.52
C ALA A 85 4.28 -0.63 9.43
N PHE A 86 5.28 0.25 9.30
CA PHE A 86 5.06 1.69 9.11
C PHE A 86 4.25 1.96 7.84
N PHE A 87 4.64 1.38 6.69
CA PHE A 87 3.91 1.54 5.43
C PHE A 87 2.51 0.94 5.49
N LEU A 88 2.32 -0.19 6.19
CA LEU A 88 1.00 -0.80 6.38
C LEU A 88 0.08 0.13 7.17
N VAL A 89 0.55 0.68 8.29
CA VAL A 89 -0.25 1.62 9.11
C VAL A 89 -0.57 2.88 8.33
N LEU A 90 0.42 3.43 7.63
CA LEU A 90 0.22 4.60 6.77
C LEU A 90 -0.85 4.32 5.70
N MET A 91 -0.76 3.17 5.03
CA MET A 91 -1.70 2.78 3.98
C MET A 91 -3.11 2.53 4.54
N ALA A 92 -3.24 1.91 5.71
CA ALA A 92 -4.50 1.72 6.40
C ALA A 92 -5.15 3.06 6.79
N LEU A 93 -4.39 3.97 7.41
CA LEU A 93 -4.86 5.30 7.79
C LEU A 93 -5.30 6.10 6.57
N LEU A 94 -4.51 6.11 5.50
CA LEU A 94 -4.86 6.82 4.26
C LEU A 94 -6.10 6.23 3.61
N THR A 95 -6.24 4.90 3.60
CA THR A 95 -7.43 4.22 3.05
C THR A 95 -8.68 4.56 3.87
N GLU A 96 -8.56 4.58 5.19
CA GLU A 96 -9.66 4.92 6.09
C GLU A 96 -10.06 6.40 5.98
N ARG A 97 -9.07 7.30 5.88
CA ARG A 97 -9.30 8.73 5.60
C ARG A 97 -9.92 8.96 4.22
N ALA A 98 -9.48 8.23 3.20
CA ALA A 98 -10.07 8.28 1.87
C ALA A 98 -11.52 7.80 1.90
N ARG A 99 -11.80 6.72 2.64
CA ARG A 99 -13.15 6.20 2.86
C ARG A 99 -14.05 7.20 3.59
N GLN A 100 -13.57 7.81 4.67
CA GLN A 100 -14.31 8.85 5.41
C GLN A 100 -14.64 10.06 4.54
N ARG A 101 -13.69 10.50 3.69
CA ARG A 101 -13.96 11.61 2.76
C ARG A 101 -14.93 11.24 1.66
N ALA A 102 -14.91 10.00 1.17
CA ALA A 102 -15.88 9.52 0.20
C ALA A 102 -17.30 9.46 0.80
N GLU A 103 -17.46 9.02 2.06
CA GLU A 103 -18.76 9.05 2.75
C GLU A 103 -19.25 10.48 3.03
N PHE A 104 -18.36 11.40 3.41
CA PHE A 104 -18.72 12.81 3.60
C PHE A 104 -19.14 13.51 2.31
N ALA A 105 -18.54 13.15 1.17
CA ALA A 105 -18.90 13.71 -0.13
C ALA A 105 -20.26 13.19 -0.62
N GLY A 106 -20.56 11.91 -0.43
CA GLY A 106 -21.86 11.33 -0.78
C GLY A 106 -23.00 11.71 0.18
N ALA A 107 -22.71 12.22 1.38
CA ALA A 107 -23.70 12.80 2.29
C ALA A 107 -23.96 14.30 2.03
N ALA A 108 -23.20 14.92 1.11
CA ALA A 108 -23.34 16.33 0.71
C ALA A 108 -23.99 16.48 -0.69
N GLU A 109 -24.30 15.38 -1.37
CA GLU A 109 -25.15 15.28 -2.58
C GLU A 109 -26.57 14.86 -2.19
#